data_AF-A0A840WJ36-F1
#
_entry.id   AF-A0A840WJ36-F1
#
_cell.length_a   1.000
_cell.length_b   1.000
_cell.length_c   1.000
_cell.angle_alpha   90.00
_cell.angle_beta   90.00
_cell.angle_gamma   90.00
#
_symmetry.space_group_name_H-M   'P 1'
#
loop_
_entity.id
_entity.type
_entity.pdbx_description
1 polymer ?
#
loop_
_entity_poly.entity_id
_entity_poly.type
_entity_poly.pdbx_seq_one_letter_code
_entity_poly.pdbx_strand_id
1 'polypeptide(L)'
;MTHPIPAPRPSSDPLHRTPSRRGPLPGPYCTTCEHPSCRRRRAQHLPRLGGHLAEYRSEHVLAAAVQARNPHLIIWYGENTGSYWVASSTGLAEVPDAQTLDRLFPALLELW
;
A
#
# COMPACT_ATOMS: atom_id res chain seq x y z
N MET A 1 -8.41 28.13 19.77
CA MET A 1 -9.26 26.95 19.47
C MET A 1 -9.69 26.38 20.80
N THR A 2 -10.93 26.59 21.22
CA THR A 2 -11.37 26.34 22.61
C THR A 2 -12.67 25.54 22.59
N HIS A 3 -12.66 24.38 21.95
CA HIS A 3 -13.76 23.42 22.08
C HIS A 3 -13.21 22.17 22.78
N PRO A 4 -13.50 21.98 24.08
CA PRO A 4 -13.11 20.76 24.77
C PRO A 4 -13.84 19.57 24.13
N ILE A 5 -13.14 18.44 24.05
CA ILE A 5 -13.74 17.19 23.60
C ILE A 5 -14.82 16.80 24.61
N PRO A 6 -16.08 16.53 24.18
CA PRO A 6 -17.14 16.10 25.08
C PRO A 6 -16.76 14.83 25.84
N ALA A 7 -17.16 14.76 27.11
CA ALA A 7 -16.94 13.58 27.93
C ALA A 7 -17.63 12.33 27.30
N PRO A 8 -17.03 11.13 27.41
CA PRO A 8 -17.65 9.90 26.96
C PRO A 8 -19.04 9.68 27.60
N ARG A 9 -19.99 9.16 26.82
CA ARG A 9 -21.34 8.84 27.33
C ARG A 9 -21.27 7.72 28.38
N PRO A 10 -21.96 7.84 29.52
CA PRO A 10 -22.00 6.78 30.53
C PRO A 10 -22.72 5.53 29.99
N SER A 11 -22.42 4.35 30.54
CA SER A 11 -23.01 3.08 30.10
C SER A 11 -24.53 2.98 30.30
N SER A 12 -25.11 3.86 31.13
CA SER A 12 -26.54 3.98 31.36
C SER A 12 -27.29 4.80 30.29
N ASP A 13 -26.57 5.48 29.39
CA ASP A 13 -27.17 6.24 28.29
C ASP A 13 -27.68 5.26 27.21
N PRO A 14 -28.96 5.31 26.78
CA PRO A 14 -29.50 4.44 25.74
C PRO A 14 -28.81 4.60 24.37
N LEU A 15 -28.07 5.69 24.16
CA LEU A 15 -27.22 5.92 22.98
C LEU A 15 -25.76 5.54 23.22
N HIS A 16 -25.42 4.96 24.38
CA HIS A 16 -24.10 4.39 24.64
C HIS A 16 -23.88 3.18 23.72
N ARG A 17 -23.07 3.37 22.68
CA ARG A 17 -22.56 2.26 21.89
C ARG A 17 -21.29 1.73 22.54
N THR A 18 -21.32 0.46 22.93
CA THR A 18 -20.09 -0.27 23.23
C THR A 18 -19.22 -0.29 21.97
N PRO A 19 -17.97 0.23 22.02
CA PRO A 19 -17.07 0.08 20.89
C PRO A 19 -16.90 -1.41 20.62
N SER A 20 -16.85 -1.78 19.34
CA SER A 20 -16.60 -3.17 18.97
C SER A 20 -15.32 -3.64 19.67
N ARG A 21 -15.42 -4.75 20.41
CA ARG A 21 -14.27 -5.40 21.06
C ARG A 21 -13.32 -5.83 19.93
N ARG A 22 -12.39 -4.96 19.56
CA ARG A 22 -11.26 -5.37 18.72
C ARG A 22 -10.43 -6.31 19.59
N GLY A 23 -10.22 -7.54 19.12
CA GLY A 23 -9.27 -8.44 19.76
C GLY A 23 -7.90 -7.76 19.91
N PRO A 24 -7.03 -8.24 20.82
CA PRO A 24 -5.68 -7.70 20.95
C PRO A 24 -5.01 -7.67 19.58
N LEU A 25 -4.48 -6.51 19.19
CA LEU A 25 -3.67 -6.43 17.98
C LEU A 25 -2.49 -7.39 18.17
N PRO A 26 -2.20 -8.31 17.23
CA PRO A 26 -1.10 -9.29 17.35
C PRO A 26 0.31 -8.66 17.29
N GLY A 27 0.46 -7.39 17.65
CA GLY A 27 1.69 -6.60 17.59
C GLY A 27 1.42 -5.12 17.27
N PRO A 28 2.46 -4.27 17.16
CA PRO A 28 2.33 -2.84 16.85
C PRO A 28 1.91 -2.54 15.39
N TYR A 29 1.75 -3.58 14.57
CA TYR A 29 1.26 -3.55 13.20
C TYR A 29 0.47 -4.84 12.92
N CYS A 30 -0.55 -4.79 12.06
CA CYS A 30 -1.24 -6.03 11.68
C CYS A 30 -0.45 -6.77 10.59
N THR A 31 -0.41 -8.09 10.71
CA THR A 31 0.34 -8.97 9.81
C THR A 31 -0.34 -9.21 8.46
N THR A 32 -1.63 -8.88 8.35
CA THR A 32 -2.48 -9.26 7.20
C THR A 32 -3.17 -8.10 6.48
N CYS A 33 -3.22 -6.90 7.06
CA CYS A 33 -3.86 -5.75 6.41
C CYS A 33 -3.04 -5.22 5.22
N GLU A 34 -3.72 -4.80 4.16
CA GLU A 34 -3.13 -4.09 3.03
C GLU A 34 -3.05 -2.56 3.22
N HIS A 35 -3.37 -2.04 4.42
CA HIS A 35 -3.28 -0.59 4.65
C HIS A 35 -1.84 -0.09 4.44
N PRO A 36 -1.61 1.05 3.76
CA PRO A 36 -0.26 1.55 3.49
C PRO A 36 0.62 1.69 4.73
N SER A 37 0.05 2.13 5.85
CA SER A 37 0.76 2.26 7.13
C SER A 37 1.15 0.90 7.75
N CYS A 38 0.30 -0.12 7.62
CA CYS A 38 0.60 -1.48 8.04
C CYS A 38 1.78 -2.03 7.24
N ARG A 39 1.68 -1.95 5.90
CA ARG A 39 2.70 -2.48 4.98
C ARG A 39 4.04 -1.81 5.20
N ARG A 40 4.08 -0.47 5.32
CA ARG A 40 5.32 0.27 5.59
C ARG A 40 5.99 -0.18 6.89
N ARG A 41 5.22 -0.40 7.96
CA ARG A 41 5.76 -0.94 9.22
C ARG A 41 6.26 -2.37 9.06
N ARG A 42 5.54 -3.25 8.36
CA ARG A 42 6.01 -4.62 8.09
C ARG A 42 7.30 -4.62 7.29
N ALA A 43 7.37 -3.82 6.22
CA ALA A 43 8.52 -3.71 5.35
C ALA A 43 9.81 -3.38 6.12
N GLN A 44 9.74 -2.52 7.14
CA GLN A 44 10.89 -2.18 8.00
C GLN A 44 11.47 -3.37 8.79
N HIS A 45 10.68 -4.43 9.01
CA HIS A 45 11.07 -5.59 9.81
C HIS A 45 11.36 -6.83 8.95
N LEU A 46 11.10 -6.76 7.64
CA LEU A 46 11.36 -7.85 6.71
C LEU A 46 12.76 -7.70 6.08
N PRO A 47 13.38 -8.82 5.65
CA PRO A 47 14.66 -8.76 4.96
C PRO A 47 14.53 -8.00 3.62
N ARG A 48 15.65 -7.44 3.17
CA ARG A 48 15.77 -6.97 1.79
C ARG A 48 16.12 -8.13 0.87
N LEU A 49 15.40 -8.29 -0.23
CA LEU A 49 15.64 -9.31 -1.25
C LEU A 49 16.11 -8.60 -2.52
N GLY A 50 17.36 -8.84 -2.93
CA GLY A 50 17.94 -8.17 -4.10
C GLY A 50 18.00 -6.63 -3.98
N GLY A 51 18.05 -6.09 -2.75
CA GLY A 51 18.05 -4.65 -2.47
C GLY A 51 16.66 -4.05 -2.18
N HIS A 52 15.59 -4.77 -2.51
CA HIS A 52 14.19 -4.35 -2.35
C HIS A 52 13.56 -4.87 -1.06
N LEU A 53 12.60 -4.15 -0.49
CA LEU A 53 11.87 -4.61 0.70
C LEU A 53 10.95 -5.79 0.31
N ALA A 54 11.08 -6.93 1.01
CA ALA A 54 10.34 -8.15 0.68
C ALA A 54 8.81 -7.97 0.67
N GLU A 55 8.29 -7.04 1.49
CA GLU A 55 6.87 -6.66 1.53
C GLU A 55 6.32 -6.23 0.16
N TYR A 56 7.16 -5.64 -0.69
CA TYR A 56 6.75 -5.04 -1.97
C TYR A 56 7.19 -5.85 -3.19
N ARG A 57 7.44 -7.16 -3.00
CA ARG A 57 7.89 -8.06 -4.07
C ARG A 57 6.92 -8.08 -5.26
N SER A 58 5.63 -8.20 -4.99
CA SER A 58 4.60 -8.33 -6.03
C SER A 58 4.56 -7.09 -6.93
N GLU A 59 4.73 -5.91 -6.35
CA GLU A 59 4.76 -4.65 -7.08
C GLU A 59 5.99 -4.53 -7.98
N HIS A 60 7.15 -5.00 -7.52
CA HIS A 60 8.36 -5.07 -8.37
C HIS A 60 8.19 -6.07 -9.52
N VAL A 61 7.57 -7.22 -9.27
CA VAL A 61 7.27 -8.19 -10.34
C VAL A 61 6.33 -7.58 -11.37
N LEU A 62 5.27 -6.89 -10.95
CA LEU A 62 4.36 -6.23 -11.87
C LEU A 62 5.08 -5.15 -12.69
N ALA A 63 5.85 -4.27 -12.05
CA ALA A 63 6.60 -3.23 -12.76
C ALA A 63 7.55 -3.82 -13.83
N ALA A 64 8.26 -4.90 -13.50
CA ALA A 64 9.12 -5.60 -14.45
C ALA A 64 8.35 -6.24 -15.61
N ALA A 65 7.19 -6.86 -15.33
CA ALA A 65 6.34 -7.46 -16.35
C ALA A 65 5.80 -6.41 -17.34
N VAL A 66 5.41 -5.23 -16.84
CA VAL A 66 4.96 -4.11 -17.67
C VAL A 66 6.14 -3.52 -18.45
N GLN A 67 7.30 -3.33 -17.82
CA GLN A 67 8.53 -2.87 -18.48
C GLN A 67 8.93 -3.75 -19.66
N ALA A 68 8.86 -5.08 -19.51
CA ALA A 68 9.24 -6.04 -20.55
C ALA A 68 8.45 -5.85 -21.86
N ARG A 69 7.23 -5.32 -21.77
CA ARG A 69 6.33 -5.07 -22.92
C ARG A 69 6.45 -3.66 -23.46
N ASN A 70 6.99 -2.74 -22.67
CA ASN A 70 7.10 -1.33 -22.99
C ASN A 70 8.57 -0.90 -22.93
N PRO A 71 9.43 -1.39 -23.85
CA PRO A 71 10.88 -1.13 -23.80
C PRO A 71 11.25 0.34 -24.04
N HIS A 72 10.30 1.16 -24.49
CA HIS A 72 10.46 2.60 -24.70
C HIS A 72 10.14 3.43 -23.44
N LEU A 73 9.71 2.77 -22.35
CA LEU A 73 9.43 3.39 -21.07
C LEU A 73 10.45 2.92 -20.03
N ILE A 74 10.58 3.65 -18.93
CA ILE A 74 11.25 3.19 -17.71
C ILE A 74 10.18 3.10 -16.63
N ILE A 75 9.95 1.90 -16.10
CA ILE A 75 8.86 1.59 -15.16
C ILE A 75 9.44 0.95 -13.90
N TRP A 76 9.10 1.49 -12.73
CA TRP A 76 9.55 0.95 -11.45
C TRP A 76 8.53 1.19 -10.33
N TYR A 77 8.64 0.43 -9.24
CA TYR A 77 7.87 0.67 -8.02
C TYR A 77 8.69 1.46 -7.00
N GLY A 78 8.16 2.60 -6.56
CA GLY A 78 8.76 3.45 -5.54
C GLY A 78 8.33 3.04 -4.13
N GLU A 79 9.12 2.25 -3.43
CA GLU A 79 8.78 1.74 -2.09
C GLU A 79 8.49 2.84 -1.05
N ASN A 80 9.16 4.00 -1.17
CA ASN A 80 8.95 5.13 -0.26
C ASN A 80 7.59 5.82 -0.51
N THR A 81 7.22 6.00 -1.78
CA THR A 81 5.96 6.65 -2.16
C THR A 81 4.78 5.68 -2.11
N GLY A 82 5.04 4.38 -2.32
CA GLY A 82 4.02 3.35 -2.45
C GLY A 82 3.36 3.31 -3.82
N SER A 83 3.99 3.91 -4.84
CA SER A 83 3.43 4.14 -6.17
C SER A 83 4.33 3.59 -7.26
N TYR A 84 3.76 3.33 -8.43
CA TYR A 84 4.53 3.08 -9.65
C TYR A 84 4.94 4.40 -10.28
N TRP A 85 6.10 4.39 -10.92
CA TRP A 85 6.61 5.53 -11.66
C TRP A 85 6.90 5.10 -13.09
N VAL A 86 6.49 5.93 -14.04
CA VAL A 86 6.65 5.71 -15.47
C VAL A 86 7.33 6.92 -16.07
N ALA A 87 8.56 6.75 -16.54
CA ALA A 87 9.24 7.75 -17.35
C ALA A 87 9.10 7.40 -18.83
N SER A 88 8.76 8.41 -19.62
CA SER A 88 8.67 8.35 -21.08
C SER A 88 9.48 9.49 -21.70
N SER A 89 9.48 9.58 -23.03
CA SER A 89 10.05 10.73 -23.74
C SER A 89 9.36 12.05 -23.45
N THR A 90 8.14 12.03 -22.92
CA THR A 90 7.33 13.23 -22.65
C THR A 90 7.34 13.65 -21.18
N GLY A 91 7.88 12.83 -20.27
CA GLY A 91 8.04 13.20 -18.88
C GLY A 91 7.95 12.01 -17.92
N LEU A 92 7.65 12.34 -16.66
CA LEU A 92 7.56 11.39 -15.56
C LEU A 92 6.15 11.45 -14.97
N ALA A 93 5.51 10.28 -14.83
CA ALA A 93 4.19 10.13 -14.25
C ALA A 93 4.22 9.21 -13.02
N GLU A 94 3.51 9.60 -11.98
CA GLU A 94 3.20 8.74 -10.83
C GLU A 94 1.89 8.01 -11.10
N VAL A 95 1.87 6.70 -10.84
CA VAL A 95 0.70 5.83 -10.98
C VAL A 95 0.42 5.19 -9.62
N PRO A 96 -0.72 5.48 -8.98
CA PRO A 96 -0.91 5.24 -7.54
C PRO A 96 -1.06 3.77 -7.16
N ASP A 97 -1.48 2.91 -8.09
CA ASP A 97 -1.83 1.53 -7.78
C ASP A 97 -1.69 0.60 -8.99
N ALA A 98 -1.67 -0.71 -8.72
CA ALA A 98 -1.50 -1.75 -9.72
C ALA A 98 -2.64 -1.79 -10.75
N GLN A 99 -3.89 -1.52 -10.31
CA GLN A 99 -5.06 -1.55 -11.19
C GLN A 99 -5.02 -0.38 -12.19
N THR A 100 -4.51 0.78 -11.77
CA THR A 100 -4.31 1.93 -12.65
C THR A 100 -3.16 1.66 -13.60
N LEU A 101 -2.06 1.07 -13.14
CA LEU A 101 -0.93 0.69 -14.01
C LEU A 101 -1.37 -0.30 -15.09
N ASP A 102 -2.09 -1.37 -14.70
CA ASP A 102 -2.56 -2.39 -15.63
C ASP A 102 -3.57 -1.83 -16.65
N ARG A 103 -4.44 -0.90 -16.25
CA ARG A 103 -5.32 -0.20 -17.19
C ARG A 103 -4.57 0.63 -18.24
N LEU A 104 -3.45 1.25 -17.86
CA LEU A 104 -2.64 2.07 -18.75
C LEU A 104 -1.71 1.22 -19.63
N PHE A 105 -1.18 0.14 -19.06
CA PHE A 105 -0.21 -0.74 -19.70
C PHE A 105 -0.54 -2.20 -19.37
N PRO A 106 -1.54 -2.79 -20.06
CA PRO A 106 -2.04 -4.12 -19.73
C PRO A 106 -0.92 -5.15 -19.71
N ALA A 107 -0.70 -5.74 -18.55
CA ALA A 107 0.13 -6.93 -18.43
C ALA A 107 -0.79 -8.13 -18.72
N LEU A 108 -0.51 -8.91 -19.78
CA LEU A 108 -1.01 -10.30 -19.82
C LEU A 108 -0.24 -11.06 -18.73
N LEU A 109 -0.68 -10.91 -17.48
CA LEU A 109 -0.42 -11.90 -16.46
C LEU A 109 -1.24 -13.12 -16.86
N GLU A 110 -0.68 -13.99 -17.70
CA GLU A 110 -1.12 -15.37 -17.65
C GLU A 110 -0.82 -15.85 -16.23
N LEU A 111 -1.92 -16.17 -15.56
CA LEU A 111 -2.09 -16.64 -14.19
C LEU A 111 -0.89 -17.44 -13.65
N TRP A 112 -0.34 -16.97 -12.53
CA TRP A 112 0.34 -17.81 -11.54
C TRP A 112 -0.16 -17.39 -10.16
#